data_AF-A0A954XHN2-F1
#
_entry.id   AF-A0A954XHN2-F1
#
_cell.length_a   1.000
_cell.length_b   1.000
_cell.length_c   1.000
_cell.angle_alpha   90.00
_cell.angle_beta   90.00
_cell.angle_gamma   90.00
#
_symmetry.space_group_name_H-M   'P 1'
#
loop_
_entity.id
_entity.type
_entity.pdbx_description
1 polymer ?
#
loop_
_entity_poly.entity_id
_entity_poly.type
_entity_poly.pdbx_seq_one_letter_code
_entity_poly.pdbx_strand_id
1 'polypeptide(L)'
;MLRSFVRNARLWVLSAISMLAVADSGWAQGIAVQGVGPVNRSMAGASTAAPIDAAGAIHWNPATISGLPHNEVTFGLELLLPDETLFSTLGPASGSTDAESGVAPIPTVAWVQHAEDERLT
;
A
#
# COMPACT_ATOMS: atom_id res chain seq x y z
N MET A 1 33.21 -40.88 21.80
CA MET A 1 32.47 -40.64 20.53
C MET A 1 31.02 -40.20 20.75
N LEU A 2 30.21 -40.89 21.55
CA LEU A 2 28.79 -40.53 21.72
C LEU A 2 28.54 -39.14 22.34
N ARG A 3 29.37 -38.74 23.33
CA ARG A 3 29.25 -37.42 24.00
C ARG A 3 29.58 -36.22 23.09
N SER A 4 30.50 -36.38 22.14
CA SER A 4 30.85 -35.31 21.19
C SER A 4 29.79 -35.16 20.10
N PHE A 5 29.18 -36.28 19.67
CA PHE A 5 28.06 -36.28 18.73
C PHE A 5 26.83 -35.55 19.30
N VAL A 6 26.45 -35.89 20.55
CA VAL A 6 25.31 -35.25 21.23
C VAL A 6 25.55 -33.75 21.50
N ARG A 7 26.78 -33.35 21.82
CA ARG A 7 27.15 -31.93 21.99
C ARG A 7 27.02 -31.14 20.68
N ASN A 8 27.48 -31.70 19.57
CA ASN A 8 27.40 -31.04 18.26
C ASN A 8 25.94 -30.94 17.79
N ALA A 9 25.15 -31.99 17.98
CA ALA A 9 23.71 -31.96 17.67
C ALA A 9 22.97 -30.87 18.46
N ARG A 10 23.29 -30.71 19.76
CA ARG A 10 22.73 -29.62 20.58
C ARG A 10 23.10 -28.24 20.07
N LEU A 11 24.34 -28.03 19.64
CA LEU A 11 24.77 -26.75 19.08
C LEU A 11 24.02 -26.43 17.79
N TRP A 12 23.86 -27.40 16.87
CA TRP A 12 23.06 -27.21 15.65
C TRP A 12 21.60 -26.87 15.94
N VAL A 13 20.98 -27.55 16.91
CA VAL A 13 19.60 -27.26 17.33
C VAL A 13 19.50 -25.87 17.93
N LEU A 14 20.44 -25.45 18.79
CA LEU A 14 20.45 -24.10 19.36
C LEU A 14 20.66 -23.01 18.30
N SER A 15 21.52 -23.26 17.31
CA SER A 15 21.72 -22.35 16.17
C SER A 15 20.44 -22.19 15.35
N ALA A 16 19.75 -23.31 15.03
CA ALA A 16 18.49 -23.27 14.30
C ALA A 16 17.39 -22.52 15.07
N ILE A 17 17.28 -22.75 16.39
CA ILE A 17 16.34 -22.03 17.27
C ILE A 17 16.67 -20.53 17.30
N SER A 18 17.94 -20.15 17.38
CA SER A 18 18.35 -18.75 17.39
C SER A 18 18.05 -18.05 16.07
N MET A 19 18.14 -18.73 14.93
CA MET A 19 17.77 -18.15 13.62
C MET A 19 16.26 -17.93 13.51
N LEU A 20 15.45 -18.83 14.06
CA LEU A 20 14.00 -18.68 14.13
C LEU A 20 13.57 -17.57 15.11
N ALA A 21 14.32 -17.36 16.20
CA ALA A 21 14.01 -16.36 17.22
C ALA A 21 14.34 -14.91 16.82
N VAL A 22 15.08 -14.69 15.73
CA VAL A 22 15.44 -13.35 15.21
C VAL A 22 14.46 -12.88 14.12
N ALA A 23 13.48 -13.69 13.73
CA ALA A 23 12.43 -13.28 12.81
C ALA A 23 11.52 -12.22 13.48
N ASP A 24 11.82 -10.95 13.26
CA ASP A 24 11.00 -9.83 13.71
C ASP A 24 9.74 -9.70 12.83
N SER A 25 8.61 -9.36 13.45
CA SER A 25 7.35 -9.15 12.74
C SER A 25 7.25 -7.70 12.27
N GLY A 26 7.44 -7.45 10.97
CA GLY A 26 7.22 -6.14 10.37
C GLY A 26 5.73 -5.85 10.18
N TRP A 27 5.26 -4.70 10.65
CA TRP A 27 3.91 -4.19 10.37
C TRP A 27 3.97 -3.40 9.07
N ALA A 28 3.74 -4.07 7.94
CA ALA A 28 3.60 -3.37 6.67
C ALA A 28 2.22 -2.71 6.59
N GLN A 29 2.21 -1.42 6.25
CA GLN A 29 0.98 -0.74 5.83
C GLN A 29 0.71 -1.19 4.38
N GLY A 30 -0.53 -1.52 4.03
CA GLY A 30 -0.89 -1.79 2.63
C GLY A 30 -0.64 -0.58 1.72
N ILE A 31 -0.84 -0.76 0.42
CA ILE A 31 -0.68 0.34 -0.56
C ILE A 31 -1.74 1.42 -0.29
N ALA A 32 -1.30 2.63 0.02
CA ALA A 32 -2.15 3.81 0.14
C ALA A 32 -2.09 4.65 -1.14
N VAL A 33 -3.18 4.66 -1.91
CA VAL A 33 -3.26 5.33 -3.21
C VAL A 33 -3.52 6.83 -3.00
N GLN A 34 -2.45 7.64 -2.99
CA GLN A 34 -2.51 9.09 -2.69
C GLN A 34 -3.45 9.89 -3.61
N GLY A 35 -3.63 9.46 -4.85
CA GLY A 35 -4.60 10.05 -5.77
C GLY A 35 -5.42 8.96 -6.44
N VAL A 36 -6.74 9.03 -6.25
CA VAL A 36 -7.72 8.13 -6.87
C VAL A 36 -8.41 8.88 -8.01
N GLY A 37 -8.33 8.31 -9.22
CA GLY A 37 -8.74 8.98 -10.46
C GLY A 37 -7.56 9.68 -11.16
N PRO A 38 -7.57 9.80 -12.51
CA PRO A 38 -6.44 10.36 -13.26
C PRO A 38 -6.12 11.82 -12.90
N VAL A 39 -7.14 12.66 -12.68
CA VAL A 39 -6.96 14.09 -12.39
C VAL A 39 -6.37 14.28 -11.00
N ASN A 40 -7.00 13.69 -9.98
CA ASN A 40 -6.50 13.74 -8.62
C ASN A 40 -5.07 13.19 -8.47
N ARG A 41 -4.76 12.09 -9.18
CA ARG A 41 -3.40 11.55 -9.27
C ARG A 41 -2.42 12.52 -9.92
N SER A 42 -2.79 13.16 -11.03
CA SER A 42 -1.94 14.16 -11.69
C SER A 42 -1.66 15.38 -10.80
N MET A 43 -2.52 15.62 -9.81
CA MET A 43 -2.39 16.67 -8.80
C MET A 43 -1.80 16.17 -7.48
N ALA A 44 -1.20 14.97 -7.45
CA ALA A 44 -0.57 14.37 -6.28
C ALA A 44 -1.49 14.28 -5.03
N GLY A 45 -2.79 13.99 -5.23
CA GLY A 45 -3.73 13.78 -4.11
C GLY A 45 -4.40 15.03 -3.56
N ALA A 46 -4.46 16.10 -4.37
CA ALA A 46 -5.09 17.37 -4.00
C ALA A 46 -6.57 17.24 -3.56
N SER A 47 -7.25 16.13 -3.88
CA SER A 47 -8.65 15.90 -3.47
C SER A 47 -8.87 15.82 -1.96
N THR A 48 -7.79 15.72 -1.17
CA THR A 48 -7.84 15.85 0.29
C THR A 48 -8.51 17.17 0.73
N ALA A 49 -8.29 18.26 -0.03
CA ALA A 49 -8.85 19.57 0.27
C ALA A 49 -9.66 20.20 -0.87
N ALA A 50 -9.49 19.73 -2.12
CA ALA A 50 -10.15 20.30 -3.30
C ALA A 50 -11.23 19.37 -3.88
N PRO A 51 -12.37 19.91 -4.35
CA PRO A 51 -13.39 19.13 -5.07
C PRO A 51 -12.94 18.88 -6.52
N ILE A 52 -12.05 17.91 -6.73
CA ILE A 52 -11.42 17.64 -8.04
C ILE A 52 -12.30 16.76 -8.93
N ASP A 53 -12.70 15.60 -8.43
CA ASP A 53 -13.52 14.60 -9.13
C ASP A 53 -14.32 13.77 -8.11
N ALA A 54 -15.36 13.07 -8.58
CA ALA A 54 -16.18 12.21 -7.73
C ALA A 54 -15.36 11.11 -7.03
N ALA A 55 -14.39 10.53 -7.73
CA ALA A 55 -13.55 9.47 -7.19
C ALA A 55 -12.65 9.95 -6.03
N GLY A 56 -11.97 11.08 -6.19
CA GLY A 56 -11.14 11.68 -5.17
C GLY A 56 -11.95 12.22 -3.99
N ALA A 57 -13.13 12.79 -4.24
CA ALA A 57 -14.03 13.27 -3.20
C ALA A 57 -14.54 12.11 -2.33
N ILE A 58 -15.04 11.02 -2.92
CA ILE A 58 -15.52 9.85 -2.17
C ILE A 58 -14.38 9.17 -1.39
N HIS A 59 -13.18 9.06 -1.99
CA HIS A 59 -12.08 8.32 -1.37
C HIS A 59 -11.34 9.09 -0.27
N TRP A 60 -11.05 10.38 -0.48
CA TRP A 60 -10.19 11.15 0.44
C TRP A 60 -10.96 12.08 1.37
N ASN A 61 -11.95 12.80 0.87
CA ASN A 61 -12.68 13.78 1.67
C ASN A 61 -14.13 13.92 1.18
N PRO A 62 -15.06 13.10 1.69
CA PRO A 62 -16.46 13.16 1.28
C PRO A 62 -17.12 14.52 1.47
N ALA A 63 -16.59 15.40 2.33
CA ALA A 63 -17.13 16.75 2.49
C ALA A 63 -16.95 17.61 1.23
N THR A 64 -15.94 17.34 0.38
CA THR A 64 -15.71 18.07 -0.87
C THR A 64 -16.73 17.72 -1.96
N ILE A 65 -17.56 16.68 -1.79
CA ILE A 65 -18.69 16.40 -2.69
C ILE A 65 -19.59 17.63 -2.85
N SER A 66 -19.82 18.37 -1.76
CA SER A 66 -20.62 19.60 -1.77
C SER A 66 -20.04 20.72 -2.66
N GLY A 67 -18.74 20.67 -2.95
CA GLY A 67 -18.04 21.61 -3.83
C GLY A 67 -17.98 21.16 -5.29
N LEU A 68 -18.45 19.95 -5.63
CA LEU A 68 -18.51 19.49 -7.01
C LEU A 68 -19.64 20.24 -7.74
N PRO A 69 -19.43 20.70 -8.99
CA PRO A 69 -20.41 21.55 -9.67
C PRO A 69 -21.61 20.79 -10.28
N HIS A 70 -21.54 19.47 -10.38
CA HIS A 70 -22.58 18.64 -11.03
C HIS A 70 -22.54 17.19 -10.56
N ASN A 71 -23.60 16.44 -10.87
CA ASN A 71 -23.60 14.98 -10.80
C ASN A 71 -22.51 14.43 -11.73
N GLU A 72 -21.63 13.60 -11.20
CA GLU A 72 -20.43 13.16 -11.91
C GLU A 72 -20.27 11.64 -11.79
N VAL A 73 -19.86 11.02 -12.91
CA VAL A 73 -19.44 9.62 -12.96
C VAL A 73 -18.01 9.56 -13.44
N THR A 74 -17.13 8.99 -12.64
CA THR A 74 -15.71 8.86 -12.96
C THR A 74 -15.39 7.40 -13.31
N PHE A 75 -14.69 7.20 -14.42
CA PHE A 75 -14.07 5.93 -14.80
C PHE A 75 -12.58 6.15 -15.03
N GLY A 76 -11.74 5.33 -14.41
CA GLY A 76 -10.29 5.42 -14.54
C GLY A 76 -9.63 4.05 -14.45
N LEU A 77 -8.45 3.95 -15.04
CA LEU A 77 -7.55 2.83 -14.86
C LEU A 77 -6.15 3.40 -14.61
N GLU A 78 -5.54 2.93 -13.55
CA GLU A 78 -4.17 3.26 -13.19
C GLU A 78 -3.31 2.00 -13.26
N LEU A 79 -2.04 2.16 -13.64
CA LEU A 79 -1.06 1.08 -13.62
C LEU A 79 0.01 1.44 -12.57
N LEU A 80 0.11 0.61 -11.53
CA LEU A 80 1.16 0.69 -10.53
C LEU A 80 2.34 -0.18 -10.97
N LEU A 81 3.53 0.41 -11.07
CA LEU A 81 4.78 -0.24 -11.42
C LEU A 81 5.74 -0.10 -10.24
N PRO A 82 5.74 -1.06 -9.31
CA PRO A 82 6.61 -1.02 -8.14
C PRO A 82 8.05 -1.38 -8.52
N ASP A 83 9.02 -0.67 -7.92
CA ASP A 83 10.45 -0.95 -8.03
C ASP A 83 11.04 -0.92 -6.63
N GLU A 84 11.37 -2.10 -6.09
CA GLU A 84 11.87 -2.26 -4.73
C GLU A 84 13.15 -3.08 -4.68
N THR A 85 14.09 -2.66 -3.84
CA THR A 85 15.27 -3.47 -3.49
C THR A 85 15.30 -3.65 -1.97
N LEU A 86 15.33 -4.91 -1.53
CA LEU A 86 15.49 -5.26 -0.13
C LEU A 86 16.96 -5.51 0.18
N PHE A 87 17.51 -4.78 1.15
CA PHE A 87 18.86 -4.99 1.67
C PHE A 87 18.79 -5.72 3.01
N SER A 88 19.70 -6.67 3.22
CA SER A 88 19.78 -7.44 4.47
C SER A 88 21.22 -7.65 4.90
N THR A 89 21.46 -7.56 6.20
CA THR A 89 22.80 -7.74 6.81
C THR A 89 22.68 -8.70 7.99
N LEU A 90 23.57 -9.70 8.03
CA LEU A 90 23.71 -10.64 9.14
C LEU A 90 25.19 -10.73 9.52
N GLY A 91 25.61 -9.96 10.53
CA GLY A 91 27.03 -9.87 10.91
C GLY A 91 27.88 -9.27 9.78
N PRO A 92 28.99 -9.93 9.36
CA PRO A 92 29.82 -9.43 8.25
C PRO A 92 29.24 -9.72 6.86
N ALA A 93 28.17 -10.50 6.76
CA ALA A 93 27.53 -10.81 5.49
C ALA A 93 26.42 -9.81 5.18
N SER A 94 26.41 -9.28 3.96
CA SER A 94 25.34 -8.45 3.43
C SER A 94 24.87 -8.97 2.07
N GLY A 95 23.63 -8.67 1.71
CA GLY A 95 23.05 -8.99 0.42
C GLY A 95 21.91 -8.04 0.05
N SER A 96 21.58 -8.00 -1.23
CA SER A 96 20.41 -7.32 -1.77
C SER A 96 19.56 -8.29 -2.57
N THR A 97 18.27 -8.04 -2.62
CA THR A 97 17.31 -8.77 -3.46
C THR A 97 16.39 -7.75 -4.10
N ASP A 98 16.38 -7.70 -5.41
CA ASP A 98 15.48 -6.86 -6.18
C ASP A 98 14.12 -7.55 -6.31
N ALA A 99 13.06 -6.74 -6.28
CA ALA A 99 11.69 -7.21 -6.42
C ALA A 99 11.28 -7.26 -7.89
N GLU A 100 10.66 -8.36 -8.30
CA GLU A 100 10.09 -8.53 -9.64
C GLU A 100 8.55 -8.36 -9.55
N SER A 101 8.11 -7.15 -9.16
CA SER A 101 6.72 -6.91 -8.72
C SER A 101 5.69 -6.80 -9.86
N GLY A 102 6.12 -6.73 -11.13
CA GLY A 102 5.23 -6.66 -12.29
C GLY A 102 4.41 -5.36 -12.36
N VAL A 103 3.32 -5.38 -13.13
CA VAL A 103 2.40 -4.22 -13.27
C VAL A 103 1.05 -4.56 -12.64
N ALA A 104 0.60 -3.74 -11.69
CA ALA A 104 -0.68 -3.91 -11.04
C ALA A 104 -1.72 -2.89 -11.57
N PRO A 105 -2.79 -3.34 -12.24
CA PRO A 105 -3.87 -2.45 -12.64
C PRO A 105 -4.79 -2.10 -11.46
N ILE A 106 -5.13 -0.82 -11.33
CA ILE A 106 -6.02 -0.27 -10.30
C ILE A 106 -7.18 0.43 -11.02
N PRO A 107 -8.32 -0.26 -11.19
CA PRO A 107 -9.52 0.35 -11.77
C PRO A 107 -10.22 1.23 -10.75
N THR A 108 -10.80 2.33 -11.22
CA THR A 108 -11.56 3.28 -10.41
C THR A 108 -12.90 3.53 -11.09
N VAL A 109 -13.99 3.35 -10.34
CA VAL A 109 -15.34 3.75 -10.75
C VAL A 109 -15.99 4.48 -9.58
N ALA A 110 -16.52 5.67 -9.85
CA ALA A 110 -17.18 6.48 -8.84
C ALA A 110 -18.41 7.17 -9.43
N TRP A 111 -19.42 7.39 -8.58
CA TRP A 111 -20.65 8.09 -8.93
C TRP A 111 -21.01 9.02 -7.78
N VAL A 112 -21.17 10.31 -8.08
CA VAL A 112 -21.73 11.31 -7.18
C VAL A 112 -23.00 11.87 -7.78
N GLN A 113 -24.04 11.92 -6.95
CA GLN A 113 -25.30 12.57 -7.29
C GLN A 113 -25.67 13.56 -6.20
N HIS A 114 -25.97 14.77 -6.61
CA HIS A 114 -26.57 15.81 -5.80
C HIS A 114 -28.07 15.53 -5.73
N ALA A 115 -28.60 15.51 -4.52
CA ALA A 115 -30.05 15.47 -4.33
C ALA A 115 -30.62 16.80 -4.82
N GLU A 116 -31.67 16.74 -5.64
CA GLU A 116 -32.51 17.90 -5.89
C GLU A 116 -33.31 18.17 -4.60
N ASP A 117 -33.13 19.37 -4.05
CA ASP A 117 -33.49 19.78 -2.68
C ASP A 117 -34.97 19.55 -2.32
N GLU A 118 -35.23 19.20 -1.04
CA GLU A 118 -36.45 19.68 -0.37
C GLU A 118 -36.33 19.92 1.17
N ARG A 119 -35.37 19.38 1.96
CA ARG A 119 -35.48 19.51 3.45
C ARG A 119 -34.21 19.57 4.33
N LEU A 120 -32.98 19.54 3.84
CA LEU A 120 -31.79 19.38 4.73
C LEU A 120 -30.54 20.22 4.37
N THR A 121 -30.69 21.36 3.69
CA THR A 121 -29.64 22.39 3.61
C THR A 121 -30.12 23.72 4.17
#